data_AF-B9K9P5-F1
#
_entry.id   AF-B9K9P5-F1
#
_cell.length_a   1.000
_cell.length_b   1.000
_cell.length_c   1.000
_cell.angle_alpha   90.00
_cell.angle_beta   90.00
_cell.angle_gamma   90.00
#
_symmetry.space_group_name_H-M   'P 1'
#
loop_
_entity.id
_entity.type
_entity.pdbx_description
1 polymer ?
#
loop_
_entity_poly.entity_id
_entity_poly.type
_entity_poly.pdbx_seq_one_letter_code
_entity_poly.pdbx_strand_id
1 'polypeptide(L)'
;MAISISNSKLGGGGTMLRKVLWGFITVIFVVQILAIGLNEIVPGEYYNLADYERLTGKKITKFNEAPMLKEMVEKGLLPPVEERLPKNPVVVTPYEEIGQYGGTWRRVWFGLPDQPNVDKIAVEKLVMFDKTGGVILPNVFEKWEISNDGRTFTFKIREGLKWSDGVPVTTEDVRFWYEDILMNKELTPTIPTWLTAGGKPLKIEIIDKYTFKVIFEAPYPLFLYQLAYQGQAGYVFVVPSHYLKNYHPKYVSLEKLTKMAKDEGYEYWWQLFGARGSNTNAWITNPELPVLYPWKLKKYSDTQLIIERNPYYFKIDPEGNQLPYIDEIVFYRIQDKQMALMKAMAGEVDMQTRHFGTEHFTILLENREKGGYRVLR
;
A
#
# COMPACT_ATOMS: atom_id res chain seq x y z
N MET A 1 -13.96 -17.52 35.62
CA MET A 1 -13.59 -17.59 37.04
C MET A 1 -14.30 -16.43 37.73
N ALA A 2 -15.40 -16.71 38.43
CA ALA A 2 -16.21 -15.70 39.11
C ALA A 2 -15.77 -15.63 40.58
N ILE A 3 -15.45 -14.43 41.08
CA ILE A 3 -15.14 -14.22 42.49
C ILE A 3 -16.30 -13.42 43.10
N SER A 4 -17.03 -14.09 43.98
CA SER A 4 -18.03 -13.55 44.90
C SER A 4 -17.30 -13.00 46.13
N ILE A 5 -17.62 -11.77 46.54
CA ILE A 5 -17.22 -11.25 47.85
C ILE A 5 -18.49 -10.85 48.61
N SER A 6 -18.75 -11.59 49.69
CA SER A 6 -19.84 -11.37 50.63
C SER A 6 -19.63 -10.09 51.43
N ASN A 7 -20.63 -9.20 51.41
CA ASN A 7 -20.70 -8.08 52.35
C ASN A 7 -21.41 -8.51 53.63
N SER A 8 -20.74 -8.42 54.77
CA SER A 8 -21.42 -8.38 56.05
C SER A 8 -20.79 -7.37 57.00
N LYS A 9 -21.62 -6.35 57.30
CA LYS A 9 -21.70 -5.52 58.51
C LYS A 9 -20.50 -4.67 58.92
N LEU A 10 -20.69 -3.35 58.79
CA LEU A 10 -20.55 -2.27 59.80
C LEU A 10 -21.13 -1.03 59.08
N GLY A 11 -22.23 -0.42 59.52
CA GLY A 11 -22.30 0.44 60.72
C GLY A 11 -22.51 1.88 60.21
N GLY A 12 -23.51 2.58 60.73
CA GLY A 12 -24.11 3.76 60.11
C GLY A 12 -23.26 5.03 60.08
N GLY A 13 -23.71 5.97 59.24
CA GLY A 13 -23.26 7.37 59.23
C GLY A 13 -22.69 7.81 57.87
N GLY A 14 -23.40 8.71 57.17
CA GLY A 14 -22.81 9.48 56.06
C GLY A 14 -23.45 9.28 54.69
N THR A 15 -24.78 9.44 54.56
CA THR A 15 -25.54 9.34 53.29
C THR A 15 -25.34 10.49 52.30
N MET A 16 -24.41 11.42 52.53
CA MET A 16 -24.12 12.53 51.60
C MET A 16 -22.74 12.42 50.91
N LEU A 17 -21.76 11.69 51.47
CA LEU A 17 -20.43 11.53 50.87
C LEU A 17 -20.35 10.39 49.82
N ARG A 18 -21.27 9.42 49.86
CA ARG A 18 -21.30 8.28 48.92
C ARG A 18 -21.85 8.63 47.52
N LYS A 19 -22.62 9.72 47.37
CA LYS A 19 -23.15 10.14 46.07
C LYS A 19 -22.17 11.02 45.27
N VAL A 20 -21.19 11.64 45.93
CA VAL A 20 -20.12 12.39 45.26
C VAL A 20 -18.96 11.47 44.87
N LEU A 21 -18.68 10.41 45.65
CA LEU A 21 -17.68 9.40 45.28
C LEU A 21 -18.13 8.47 44.14
N TRP A 22 -19.44 8.22 43.98
CA TRP A 22 -19.95 7.46 42.83
C TRP A 22 -20.05 8.29 41.54
N GLY A 23 -20.07 9.63 41.64
CA GLY A 23 -20.02 10.53 40.49
C GLY A 23 -18.61 10.72 39.89
N PHE A 24 -17.56 10.33 40.63
CA PHE A 24 -16.16 10.42 40.18
C PHE A 24 -15.52 9.06 39.84
N ILE A 25 -16.22 7.95 40.05
CA ILE A 25 -15.75 6.59 39.73
C ILE A 25 -16.32 6.08 38.37
N THR A 26 -17.06 6.93 37.64
CA THR A 26 -17.59 6.61 36.30
C THR A 26 -17.04 7.52 35.19
N VAL A 27 -15.82 8.07 35.36
CA VAL A 27 -15.07 8.76 34.29
C VAL A 27 -13.58 8.37 34.31
N ILE A 28 -13.31 7.08 34.54
CA ILE A 28 -12.07 6.45 34.06
C ILE A 28 -12.52 5.20 33.29
N PHE A 29 -13.32 5.41 32.24
CA PHE A 29 -13.35 4.44 31.17
C PHE A 29 -12.00 4.57 30.46
N VAL A 30 -11.13 3.67 30.86
CA VAL A 30 -9.90 3.28 30.20
C VAL A 30 -10.07 3.41 28.70
N VAL A 31 -9.50 4.48 28.14
CA VAL A 31 -9.09 4.52 26.74
C VAL A 31 -7.92 3.53 26.64
N GLN A 32 -8.23 2.24 26.64
CA GLN A 32 -7.34 1.24 26.08
C GLN A 32 -7.46 1.42 24.58
N ILE A 33 -6.75 2.43 24.07
CA ILE A 33 -6.19 2.30 22.74
C ILE A 33 -5.43 0.98 22.80
N LEU A 34 -5.87 -0.01 22.03
CA LEU A 34 -5.02 -1.12 21.64
C LEU A 34 -3.87 -0.51 20.83
N ALA A 35 -2.91 0.06 21.54
CA ALA A 35 -1.61 0.35 21.00
C ALA A 35 -0.94 -1.01 20.91
N ILE A 36 -1.13 -1.69 19.79
CA ILE A 36 -0.29 -2.82 19.44
C ILE A 36 1.08 -2.22 19.13
N GLY A 37 1.86 -2.00 20.18
CA GLY A 37 3.20 -1.48 20.10
C GLY A 37 4.15 -2.62 19.76
N LEU A 38 4.77 -2.55 18.57
CA LEU A 38 6.06 -3.19 18.36
C LEU A 38 7.01 -2.60 19.42
N ASN A 39 7.32 -3.36 20.47
CA ASN A 39 8.23 -2.90 21.53
C ASN A 39 9.71 -3.01 21.11
N GLU A 40 10.01 -3.80 20.08
CA GLU A 40 11.34 -3.99 19.51
C GLU A 40 11.35 -3.63 18.02
N ILE A 41 12.47 -3.09 17.54
CA ILE A 41 12.67 -2.85 16.11
C ILE A 41 12.96 -4.20 15.46
N VAL A 42 12.00 -4.73 14.73
CA VAL A 42 12.23 -5.94 13.93
C VAL A 42 12.77 -5.54 12.56
N PRO A 43 13.93 -6.09 12.11
CA PRO A 43 14.46 -5.80 10.77
C PRO A 43 13.41 -6.04 9.69
N GLY A 44 13.34 -5.19 8.67
CA GLY A 44 12.32 -5.24 7.60
C GLY A 44 10.90 -4.82 7.98
N GLU A 45 10.68 -4.28 9.18
CA GLU A 45 9.40 -3.65 9.56
C GLU A 45 9.27 -2.20 9.07
N TYR A 46 8.04 -1.70 9.14
CA TYR A 46 7.61 -0.39 8.67
C TYR A 46 7.12 0.47 9.84
N TYR A 47 7.65 1.68 9.97
CA TYR A 47 7.32 2.60 11.05
C TYR A 47 6.95 3.97 10.49
N ASN A 48 6.09 4.74 11.16
CA ASN A 48 6.08 6.19 10.94
C ASN A 48 7.28 6.83 11.68
N LEU A 49 7.60 8.09 11.35
CA LEU A 49 8.74 8.80 11.96
C LEU A 49 8.66 8.84 13.50
N ALA A 50 7.48 9.11 14.06
CA ALA A 50 7.31 9.23 15.51
C ALA A 50 7.52 7.89 16.23
N ASP A 51 7.03 6.79 15.66
CA ASP A 51 7.27 5.44 16.17
C ASP A 51 8.74 5.05 16.05
N TYR A 52 9.39 5.38 14.93
CA TYR A 52 10.82 5.16 14.77
C TYR A 52 11.63 5.92 15.84
N GLU A 53 11.37 7.21 16.04
CA GLU A 53 12.05 8.03 17.05
C GLU A 53 11.78 7.50 18.47
N ARG A 54 10.53 7.17 18.79
CA ARG A 54 10.15 6.61 20.10
C ARG A 54 10.85 5.28 20.40
N LEU A 55 10.98 4.39 19.41
CA LEU A 55 11.56 3.06 19.59
C LEU A 55 13.09 3.05 19.56
N THR A 56 13.70 3.95 18.80
CA THR A 56 15.15 3.95 18.57
C THR A 56 15.90 5.03 19.35
N GLY A 57 15.20 6.08 19.79
CA GLY A 57 15.79 7.33 20.27
C GLY A 57 16.48 8.16 19.18
N LYS A 58 16.40 7.74 17.91
CA LYS A 58 17.04 8.39 16.76
C LYS A 58 16.01 9.17 15.95
N LYS A 59 16.38 10.38 15.57
CA LYS A 59 15.56 11.24 14.73
C LYS A 59 16.15 11.32 13.32
N ILE A 60 15.28 11.15 12.31
CA ILE A 60 15.65 11.34 10.91
C ILE A 60 15.37 12.79 10.54
N THR A 61 16.44 13.57 10.34
CA THR A 61 16.35 15.03 10.10
C THR A 61 16.81 15.45 8.72
N LYS A 62 17.36 14.52 7.94
CA LYS A 62 17.86 14.77 6.59
C LYS A 62 17.34 13.67 5.67
N PHE A 63 17.05 14.02 4.43
CA PHE A 63 16.69 13.05 3.41
C PHE A 63 17.75 13.03 2.31
N ASN A 64 17.93 11.86 1.72
CA ASN A 64 18.79 11.66 0.57
C ASN A 64 17.97 11.04 -0.56
N GLU A 65 18.50 11.14 -1.77
CA GLU A 65 17.87 10.64 -2.98
C GLU A 65 18.89 9.94 -3.87
N ALA A 66 18.40 9.12 -4.79
CA ALA A 66 19.27 8.44 -5.73
C ALA A 66 19.98 9.43 -6.67
N PRO A 67 21.22 9.13 -7.11
CA PRO A 67 21.99 10.03 -7.98
C PRO A 67 21.25 10.49 -9.23
N MET A 68 20.47 9.59 -9.87
CA MET A 68 19.69 9.94 -11.06
C MET A 68 18.58 10.97 -10.77
N LEU A 69 17.99 10.95 -9.56
CA LEU A 69 16.97 11.93 -9.17
C LEU A 69 17.62 13.26 -8.82
N LYS A 70 18.77 13.23 -8.14
CA LYS A 70 19.56 14.41 -7.84
C LYS A 70 19.93 15.18 -9.12
N GLU A 71 20.34 14.48 -10.18
CA GLU A 71 20.61 15.09 -11.48
C GLU A 71 19.37 15.77 -12.08
N MET A 72 18.17 15.19 -11.90
CA MET A 72 16.91 15.82 -12.34
C MET A 72 16.58 17.07 -11.52
N VAL A 73 16.86 17.07 -10.21
CA VAL A 73 16.70 18.23 -9.33
C VAL A 73 17.65 19.35 -9.75
N GLU A 74 18.92 19.05 -9.98
CA GLU A 74 19.93 20.01 -10.44
C GLU A 74 19.57 20.64 -11.80
N LYS A 75 18.86 19.89 -12.66
CA LYS A 75 18.33 20.38 -13.94
C LYS A 75 16.99 21.12 -13.82
N GLY A 76 16.40 21.20 -12.63
CA GLY A 76 15.08 21.81 -12.42
C GLY A 76 13.90 20.99 -12.99
N LEU A 77 14.11 19.70 -13.29
CA LEU A 77 13.09 18.79 -13.83
C LEU A 77 12.31 18.07 -12.72
N LEU A 78 12.79 18.13 -11.47
CA LEU A 78 12.20 17.47 -10.32
C LEU A 78 12.36 18.35 -9.07
N PRO A 79 11.34 18.45 -8.19
CA PRO A 79 11.51 19.12 -6.91
C PRO A 79 12.52 18.38 -6.00
N PRO A 80 13.16 19.07 -5.02
CA PRO A 80 14.03 18.42 -4.05
C PRO A 80 13.29 17.36 -3.23
N VAL A 81 14.02 16.41 -2.64
CA VAL A 81 13.44 15.24 -1.96
C VAL A 81 12.51 15.62 -0.80
N GLU A 82 12.81 16.71 -0.09
CA GLU A 82 12.02 17.27 1.00
C GLU A 82 10.62 17.70 0.55
N GLU A 83 10.49 18.17 -0.70
CA GLU A 83 9.20 18.60 -1.27
C GLU A 83 8.44 17.42 -1.87
N ARG A 84 9.13 16.33 -2.23
CA ARG A 84 8.52 15.13 -2.80
C ARG A 84 7.93 14.24 -1.72
N LEU A 85 8.68 14.01 -0.64
CA LEU A 85 8.25 13.16 0.47
C LEU A 85 7.02 13.74 1.20
N PRO A 86 6.18 12.87 1.81
CA PRO A 86 5.13 13.33 2.71
C PRO A 86 5.71 13.88 4.01
N LYS A 87 4.89 14.57 4.82
CA LYS A 87 5.31 15.10 6.12
C LYS A 87 5.85 14.02 7.06
N ASN A 88 5.21 12.86 7.05
CA ASN A 88 5.62 11.69 7.80
C ASN A 88 5.83 10.56 6.78
N PRO A 89 7.04 10.33 6.24
CA PRO A 89 7.31 9.14 5.42
C PRO A 89 7.26 7.87 6.26
N VAL A 90 7.13 6.72 5.58
CA VAL A 90 7.31 5.41 6.22
C VAL A 90 8.80 5.09 6.28
N VAL A 91 9.30 4.77 7.47
CA VAL A 91 10.66 4.28 7.69
C VAL A 91 10.65 2.76 7.56
N VAL A 92 11.42 2.24 6.61
CA VAL A 92 11.59 0.80 6.37
C VAL A 92 12.94 0.40 6.91
N THR A 93 12.96 -0.47 7.92
CA THR A 93 14.25 -0.98 8.45
C THR A 93 14.82 -1.97 7.44
N PRO A 94 16.06 -1.83 6.94
CA PRO A 94 16.62 -2.82 6.03
C PRO A 94 16.73 -4.21 6.66
N TYR A 95 16.77 -5.24 5.82
CA TYR A 95 16.88 -6.62 6.29
C TYR A 95 18.30 -6.99 6.73
N GLU A 96 19.33 -6.57 5.97
CA GLU A 96 20.74 -6.83 6.29
C GLU A 96 21.43 -5.53 6.73
N GLU A 97 21.47 -4.52 5.86
CA GLU A 97 22.15 -3.24 6.10
C GLU A 97 21.54 -2.09 5.28
N ILE A 98 21.97 -0.86 5.53
CA ILE A 98 21.62 0.31 4.72
C ILE A 98 22.12 0.07 3.29
N GLY A 99 21.20 0.13 2.34
CA GLY A 99 21.49 -0.15 0.93
C GLY A 99 22.19 1.01 0.21
N GLN A 100 22.62 0.71 -1.01
CA GLN A 100 23.24 1.67 -1.92
C GLN A 100 22.35 1.90 -3.12
N TYR A 101 22.26 3.14 -3.58
CA TYR A 101 21.50 3.49 -4.78
C TYR A 101 22.13 2.95 -6.04
N GLY A 102 21.29 2.52 -6.97
CA GLY A 102 21.71 2.16 -8.32
C GLY A 102 21.27 0.78 -8.76
N GLY A 103 21.59 0.48 -10.01
CA GLY A 103 21.53 -0.85 -10.56
C GLY A 103 20.15 -1.26 -11.10
N THR A 104 20.17 -2.41 -11.75
CA THR A 104 19.01 -3.03 -12.40
C THR A 104 18.80 -4.41 -11.81
N TRP A 105 17.60 -4.68 -11.31
CA TRP A 105 17.19 -6.00 -10.86
C TRP A 105 16.59 -6.79 -12.03
N ARG A 106 17.31 -7.81 -12.48
CA ARG A 106 16.92 -8.71 -13.56
C ARG A 106 16.09 -9.87 -13.02
N ARG A 107 14.91 -10.05 -13.62
CA ARG A 107 13.89 -11.05 -13.26
C ARG A 107 13.36 -11.74 -14.51
N VAL A 108 12.70 -12.87 -14.34
CA VAL A 108 11.99 -13.57 -15.42
C VAL A 108 10.51 -13.69 -15.13
N TRP A 109 9.68 -13.68 -16.17
CA TRP A 109 8.22 -13.78 -16.08
C TRP A 109 7.59 -14.40 -17.33
N PHE A 110 6.32 -14.77 -17.22
CA PHE A 110 5.55 -15.40 -18.29
C PHE A 110 4.55 -14.43 -18.99
N GLY A 111 4.80 -13.12 -18.91
CA GLY A 111 3.94 -12.08 -19.47
C GLY A 111 2.75 -11.71 -18.57
N LEU A 112 1.71 -11.09 -19.13
CA LEU A 112 0.57 -10.54 -18.35
C LEU A 112 -0.15 -11.55 -17.44
N PRO A 113 -0.34 -12.84 -17.81
CA PRO A 113 -0.92 -13.81 -16.87
C PRO A 113 -0.07 -14.01 -15.60
N ASP A 114 1.20 -13.63 -15.64
CA ASP A 114 2.14 -13.65 -14.52
C ASP A 114 2.24 -12.31 -13.79
N GLN A 115 1.28 -11.39 -13.97
CA GLN A 115 1.20 -10.11 -13.26
C GLN A 115 1.38 -10.21 -11.72
N PRO A 116 0.92 -11.26 -11.02
CA PRO A 116 1.22 -11.42 -9.58
C PRO A 116 2.72 -11.53 -9.25
N ASN A 117 3.59 -11.79 -10.23
CA ASN A 117 5.05 -11.73 -10.08
C ASN A 117 5.56 -10.31 -9.83
N VAL A 118 4.92 -9.35 -10.49
CA VAL A 118 5.26 -7.93 -10.44
C VAL A 118 4.56 -7.30 -9.23
N ASP A 119 3.27 -7.57 -9.06
CA ASP A 119 2.47 -6.99 -7.97
C ASP A 119 3.06 -7.24 -6.59
N LYS A 120 3.48 -8.48 -6.32
CA LYS A 120 3.96 -8.88 -4.99
C LYS A 120 5.22 -8.14 -4.54
N ILE A 121 5.97 -7.52 -5.46
CA ILE A 121 7.20 -6.79 -5.13
C ILE A 121 7.05 -5.26 -5.23
N ALA A 122 5.95 -4.78 -5.81
CA ALA A 122 5.80 -3.36 -6.17
C ALA A 122 4.49 -2.73 -5.68
N VAL A 123 3.38 -3.47 -5.64
CA VAL A 123 2.09 -2.90 -5.30
C VAL A 123 2.03 -2.54 -3.83
N GLU A 124 1.70 -1.28 -3.56
CA GLU A 124 1.54 -0.76 -2.20
C GLU A 124 0.16 -1.03 -1.63
N LYS A 125 0.13 -1.30 -0.32
CA LYS A 125 -1.12 -1.51 0.41
C LYS A 125 -1.60 -0.24 1.10
N LEU A 126 -2.91 -0.13 1.33
CA LEU A 126 -3.45 1.00 2.09
C LEU A 126 -3.00 0.94 3.57
N VAL A 127 -3.02 -0.27 4.12
CA VAL A 127 -2.45 -0.68 5.41
C VAL A 127 -1.70 -1.99 5.20
N MET A 128 -0.70 -2.30 6.01
CA MET A 128 0.19 -3.45 5.80
C MET A 128 0.02 -4.49 6.90
N PHE A 129 0.34 -5.74 6.60
CA PHE A 129 0.69 -6.68 7.67
C PHE A 129 2.11 -6.40 8.16
N ASP A 130 2.34 -6.58 9.46
CA ASP A 130 3.68 -6.81 9.97
C ASP A 130 4.28 -8.09 9.38
N LYS A 131 5.55 -8.35 9.62
CA LYS A 131 6.21 -9.52 9.04
C LYS A 131 5.64 -10.85 9.52
N THR A 132 5.02 -10.87 10.70
CA THR A 132 4.39 -12.08 11.25
C THR A 132 2.98 -12.33 10.69
N GLY A 133 2.35 -11.31 10.08
CA GLY A 133 0.96 -11.35 9.66
C GLY A 133 -0.05 -11.16 10.80
N GLY A 134 0.42 -10.94 12.02
CA GLY A 134 -0.41 -10.82 13.22
C GLY A 134 -0.97 -9.41 13.44
N VAL A 135 -0.23 -8.38 13.00
CA VAL A 135 -0.53 -6.97 13.30
C VAL A 135 -0.72 -6.18 12.01
N ILE A 136 -1.68 -5.24 12.03
CA ILE A 136 -1.87 -4.29 10.92
C ILE A 136 -1.10 -3.02 11.20
N LEU A 137 -0.26 -2.61 10.26
CA LEU A 137 0.61 -1.44 10.33
C LEU A 137 0.14 -0.32 9.39
N PRO A 138 0.35 0.96 9.76
CA PRO A 138 0.16 2.09 8.87
C PRO A 138 0.98 2.00 7.58
N ASN A 139 0.41 2.47 6.48
CA ASN A 139 1.13 2.62 5.21
C ASN A 139 0.68 3.89 4.47
N VAL A 140 -0.14 3.78 3.41
CA VAL A 140 -0.76 4.94 2.74
C VAL A 140 -1.73 5.65 3.71
N PHE A 141 -2.47 4.87 4.49
CA PHE A 141 -3.20 5.39 5.64
C PHE A 141 -2.26 5.44 6.84
N GLU A 142 -2.08 6.64 7.38
CA GLU A 142 -1.16 6.95 8.46
C GLU A 142 -1.67 6.44 9.82
N LYS A 143 -2.99 6.46 10.02
CA LYS A 143 -3.64 5.95 11.22
C LYS A 143 -5.13 5.70 10.97
N TRP A 144 -5.75 4.96 11.89
CA TRP A 144 -7.18 4.75 11.91
C TRP A 144 -7.73 4.68 13.34
N GLU A 145 -9.02 4.94 13.46
CA GLU A 145 -9.79 4.78 14.71
C GLU A 145 -11.03 3.92 14.41
N ILE A 146 -11.36 3.00 15.31
CA ILE A 146 -12.54 2.12 15.20
C ILE A 146 -13.55 2.54 16.27
N SER A 147 -14.81 2.74 15.90
CA SER A 147 -15.88 3.04 16.84
C SER A 147 -16.13 1.88 17.80
N ASN A 148 -16.66 2.17 19.00
CA ASN A 148 -16.93 1.16 20.02
C ASN A 148 -17.89 0.05 19.57
N ASP A 149 -18.78 0.35 18.62
CA ASP A 149 -19.71 -0.62 18.04
C ASP A 149 -19.11 -1.43 16.87
N GLY A 150 -17.85 -1.18 16.49
CA GLY A 150 -17.13 -1.87 15.43
C GLY A 150 -17.67 -1.62 14.02
N ARG A 151 -18.46 -0.55 13.82
CA ARG A 151 -19.11 -0.24 12.54
C ARG A 151 -18.43 0.84 11.73
N THR A 152 -17.74 1.76 12.38
CA THR A 152 -17.13 2.93 11.74
C THR A 152 -15.62 2.89 11.91
N PHE A 153 -14.92 3.06 10.79
CA PHE A 153 -13.47 3.14 10.71
C PHE A 153 -13.12 4.52 10.16
N THR A 154 -12.49 5.36 10.97
CA THR A 154 -12.01 6.69 10.53
C THR A 154 -10.57 6.56 10.11
N PHE A 155 -10.25 6.80 8.84
CA PHE A 155 -8.89 6.75 8.31
C PHE A 155 -8.34 8.14 8.06
N LYS A 156 -7.03 8.30 8.29
CA LYS A 156 -6.27 9.47 7.86
C LYS A 156 -5.26 9.06 6.79
N ILE A 157 -5.37 9.65 5.60
CA ILE A 157 -4.37 9.57 4.53
C ILE A 157 -3.10 10.29 5.01
N ARG A 158 -1.94 9.70 4.73
CA ARG A 158 -0.64 10.31 5.04
C ARG A 158 -0.50 11.66 4.31
N GLU A 159 -0.33 12.72 5.09
CA GLU A 159 -0.32 14.08 4.57
C GLU A 159 0.94 14.36 3.73
N GLY A 160 0.74 14.95 2.55
CA GLY A 160 1.81 15.30 1.61
C GLY A 160 2.18 14.19 0.63
N LEU A 161 1.48 13.04 0.68
CA LEU A 161 1.58 12.01 -0.35
C LEU A 161 1.32 12.60 -1.75
N LYS A 162 2.06 12.10 -2.74
CA LYS A 162 1.92 12.46 -4.14
C LYS A 162 1.94 11.19 -4.99
N TRP A 163 1.15 11.20 -6.05
CA TRP A 163 1.24 10.20 -7.12
C TRP A 163 2.58 10.34 -7.85
N SER A 164 2.96 9.35 -8.66
CA SER A 164 4.24 9.33 -9.38
C SER A 164 4.45 10.47 -10.39
N ASP A 165 3.39 11.23 -10.70
CA ASP A 165 3.42 12.45 -11.52
C ASP A 165 3.48 13.75 -10.68
N GLY A 166 3.55 13.62 -9.35
CA GLY A 166 3.64 14.74 -8.41
C GLY A 166 2.31 15.30 -7.93
N VAL A 167 1.17 14.81 -8.44
CA VAL A 167 -0.15 15.29 -8.00
C VAL A 167 -0.44 14.82 -6.57
N PRO A 168 -0.91 15.70 -5.65
CA PRO A 168 -1.20 15.30 -4.28
C PRO A 168 -2.29 14.23 -4.15
N VAL A 169 -2.08 13.25 -3.28
CA VAL A 169 -3.10 12.26 -2.89
C VAL A 169 -4.00 12.87 -1.82
N THR A 170 -5.31 12.83 -2.01
CA THR A 170 -6.29 13.41 -1.08
C THR A 170 -7.55 12.57 -0.98
N THR A 171 -8.49 12.96 -0.11
CA THR A 171 -9.82 12.34 -0.02
C THR A 171 -10.65 12.49 -1.29
N GLU A 172 -10.26 13.34 -2.25
CA GLU A 172 -10.87 13.36 -3.58
C GLU A 172 -10.64 12.05 -4.35
N ASP A 173 -9.48 11.41 -4.17
CA ASP A 173 -9.17 10.09 -4.74
C ASP A 173 -10.07 9.00 -4.12
N VAL A 174 -10.45 9.19 -2.86
CA VAL A 174 -11.37 8.31 -2.12
C VAL A 174 -12.81 8.52 -2.56
N ARG A 175 -13.25 9.78 -2.63
CA ARG A 175 -14.58 10.14 -3.10
C ARG A 175 -14.80 9.64 -4.53
N PHE A 176 -13.85 9.89 -5.42
CA PHE A 176 -13.93 9.45 -6.81
C PHE A 176 -14.00 7.92 -6.91
N TRP A 177 -13.15 7.18 -6.18
CA TRP A 177 -13.25 5.71 -6.14
C TRP A 177 -14.63 5.26 -5.66
N TYR A 178 -15.15 5.83 -4.57
CA TYR A 178 -16.41 5.41 -4.00
C TYR A 178 -17.60 5.74 -4.90
N GLU A 179 -17.79 7.02 -5.20
CA GLU A 179 -18.98 7.51 -5.90
C GLU A 179 -18.99 7.15 -7.38
N ASP A 180 -17.84 7.24 -8.04
CA ASP A 180 -17.77 7.19 -9.50
C ASP A 180 -17.30 5.83 -10.02
N ILE A 181 -16.61 5.00 -9.20
CA ILE A 181 -16.17 3.65 -9.60
C ILE A 181 -16.99 2.57 -8.89
N LEU A 182 -16.93 2.50 -7.56
CA LEU A 182 -17.58 1.42 -6.79
C LEU A 182 -19.10 1.46 -6.95
N MET A 183 -19.71 2.65 -6.94
CA MET A 183 -21.16 2.80 -7.06
C MET A 183 -21.66 2.87 -8.50
N ASN A 184 -20.77 2.94 -9.49
CA ASN A 184 -21.12 2.90 -10.91
C ASN A 184 -21.35 1.44 -11.36
N LYS A 185 -22.54 1.12 -11.87
CA LYS A 185 -22.94 -0.25 -12.23
C LYS A 185 -22.32 -0.79 -13.53
N GLU A 186 -21.82 0.07 -14.41
CA GLU A 186 -21.06 -0.37 -15.58
C GLU A 186 -19.63 -0.76 -15.23
N LEU A 187 -19.01 -0.05 -14.27
CA LEU A 187 -17.66 -0.34 -13.78
C LEU A 187 -17.65 -1.43 -12.71
N THR A 188 -18.62 -1.39 -11.80
CA THR A 188 -18.77 -2.32 -10.69
C THR A 188 -20.19 -2.91 -10.69
N PRO A 189 -20.47 -3.89 -11.57
CA PRO A 189 -21.79 -4.54 -11.62
C PRO A 189 -22.16 -5.20 -10.28
N THR A 190 -21.16 -5.81 -9.63
CA THR A 190 -21.30 -6.47 -8.33
C THR A 190 -20.33 -5.86 -7.31
N ILE A 191 -20.86 -5.39 -6.18
CA ILE A 191 -20.03 -4.89 -5.08
C ILE A 191 -19.27 -6.08 -4.45
N PRO A 192 -17.94 -6.00 -4.31
CA PRO A 192 -17.17 -7.03 -3.62
C PRO A 192 -17.70 -7.30 -2.20
N THR A 193 -17.89 -8.57 -1.85
CA THR A 193 -18.48 -8.98 -0.55
C THR A 193 -17.72 -8.42 0.66
N TRP A 194 -16.40 -8.27 0.57
CA TRP A 194 -15.57 -7.72 1.64
C TRP A 194 -15.78 -6.21 1.89
N LEU A 195 -16.55 -5.54 1.02
CA LEU A 195 -17.00 -4.15 1.18
C LEU A 195 -18.44 -4.07 1.70
N THR A 196 -19.00 -5.19 2.19
CA THR A 196 -20.37 -5.29 2.68
C THR A 196 -20.41 -5.86 4.10
N ALA A 197 -21.37 -5.39 4.90
CA ALA A 197 -21.71 -5.98 6.19
C ALA A 197 -23.18 -5.69 6.50
N GLY A 198 -23.89 -6.60 7.17
CA GLY A 198 -25.32 -6.43 7.45
C GLY A 198 -26.19 -6.40 6.18
N GLY A 199 -25.75 -7.05 5.09
CA GLY A 199 -26.47 -7.13 3.82
C GLY A 199 -26.42 -5.85 2.98
N LYS A 200 -25.63 -4.84 3.37
CA LYS A 200 -25.47 -3.58 2.64
C LYS A 200 -24.00 -3.27 2.37
N PRO A 201 -23.70 -2.55 1.27
CA PRO A 201 -22.36 -2.03 1.04
C PRO A 201 -22.00 -0.98 2.09
N LEU A 202 -20.70 -0.80 2.29
CA LEU A 202 -20.16 0.30 3.08
C LEU A 202 -20.61 1.67 2.54
N LYS A 203 -20.58 2.66 3.43
CA LYS A 203 -20.68 4.08 3.09
C LYS A 203 -19.36 4.78 3.36
N ILE A 204 -19.04 5.80 2.55
CA ILE A 204 -17.92 6.69 2.80
C ILE A 204 -18.44 8.10 3.13
N GLU A 205 -17.89 8.70 4.18
CA GLU A 205 -18.11 10.09 4.57
C GLU A 205 -16.76 10.81 4.54
N ILE A 206 -16.62 11.82 3.68
CA ILE A 206 -15.42 12.66 3.65
C ILE A 206 -15.52 13.70 4.77
N ILE A 207 -14.49 13.77 5.62
CA ILE A 207 -14.45 14.70 6.75
C ILE A 207 -13.64 15.94 6.39
N ASP A 208 -12.45 15.73 5.85
CA ASP A 208 -11.56 16.79 5.40
C ASP A 208 -10.66 16.29 4.25
N LYS A 209 -9.64 17.08 3.89
CA LYS A 209 -8.70 16.79 2.79
C LYS A 209 -7.96 15.45 2.91
N TYR A 210 -7.75 14.96 4.13
CA TYR A 210 -7.00 13.74 4.42
C TYR A 210 -7.77 12.73 5.28
N THR A 211 -8.92 13.10 5.83
CA THR A 211 -9.70 12.24 6.74
C THR A 211 -11.03 11.83 6.13
N PHE A 212 -11.36 10.55 6.21
CA PHE A 212 -12.64 10.01 5.81
C PHE A 212 -13.07 8.86 6.73
N LYS A 213 -14.36 8.55 6.76
CA LYS A 213 -14.93 7.41 7.47
C LYS A 213 -15.41 6.35 6.50
N VAL A 214 -15.22 5.10 6.87
CA VAL A 214 -15.88 3.92 6.29
C VAL A 214 -16.90 3.42 7.30
N ILE A 215 -18.16 3.35 6.88
CA ILE A 215 -19.30 3.06 7.75
C ILE A 215 -20.01 1.81 7.25
N PHE A 216 -20.13 0.80 8.11
CA PHE A 216 -20.85 -0.44 7.86
C PHE A 216 -22.20 -0.49 8.58
N GLU A 217 -23.18 -1.20 8.01
CA GLU A 217 -24.50 -1.39 8.63
C GLU A 217 -24.42 -2.24 9.91
N ALA A 218 -23.51 -3.22 9.93
CA ALA A 218 -23.27 -4.13 11.04
C ALA A 218 -21.78 -4.12 11.45
N PRO A 219 -21.43 -4.53 12.69
CA PRO A 219 -20.04 -4.60 13.13
C PRO A 219 -19.20 -5.47 12.20
N TYR A 220 -18.00 -5.01 11.82
CA TYR A 220 -17.13 -5.75 10.89
C TYR A 220 -15.69 -5.87 11.42
N PRO A 221 -15.45 -6.76 12.41
CA PRO A 221 -14.14 -6.86 13.08
C PRO A 221 -13.00 -7.27 12.16
N LEU A 222 -13.29 -7.94 11.04
CA LEU A 222 -12.27 -8.39 10.08
C LEU A 222 -11.93 -7.36 9.00
N PHE A 223 -12.55 -6.19 9.00
CA PHE A 223 -12.39 -5.23 7.91
C PHE A 223 -10.93 -4.78 7.71
N LEU A 224 -10.17 -4.51 8.77
CA LEU A 224 -8.76 -4.13 8.64
C LEU A 224 -7.88 -5.24 8.04
N TYR A 225 -8.14 -6.50 8.39
CA TYR A 225 -7.46 -7.64 7.78
C TYR A 225 -7.79 -7.76 6.28
N GLN A 226 -9.06 -7.56 5.92
CA GLN A 226 -9.48 -7.51 4.53
C GLN A 226 -8.83 -6.34 3.79
N LEU A 227 -8.73 -5.17 4.42
CA LEU A 227 -8.09 -4.00 3.85
C LEU A 227 -6.58 -4.21 3.63
N ALA A 228 -5.88 -4.88 4.56
CA ALA A 228 -4.46 -5.21 4.38
C ALA A 228 -4.24 -6.20 3.22
N TYR A 229 -5.17 -7.14 3.01
CA TYR A 229 -5.11 -8.10 1.93
C TYR A 229 -5.52 -7.51 0.57
N GLN A 230 -6.73 -6.93 0.50
CA GLN A 230 -7.39 -6.47 -0.72
C GLN A 230 -7.10 -5.00 -1.07
N GLY A 231 -6.77 -4.17 -0.08
CA GLY A 231 -6.60 -2.73 -0.23
C GLY A 231 -5.29 -2.37 -0.91
N GLN A 232 -5.27 -2.46 -2.24
CA GLN A 232 -4.16 -2.05 -3.08
C GLN A 232 -4.33 -0.57 -3.47
N ALA A 233 -3.35 0.25 -3.12
CA ALA A 233 -3.35 1.68 -3.45
C ALA A 233 -3.23 1.87 -4.97
N GLY A 234 -3.99 2.79 -5.55
CA GLY A 234 -4.14 2.93 -7.01
C GLY A 234 -5.29 2.12 -7.60
N TYR A 235 -5.90 1.21 -6.84
CA TYR A 235 -6.96 0.31 -7.31
C TYR A 235 -8.25 0.36 -6.47
N VAL A 236 -8.12 0.33 -5.14
CA VAL A 236 -9.26 0.36 -4.20
C VAL A 236 -9.04 1.47 -3.18
N PHE A 237 -10.11 2.17 -2.80
CA PHE A 237 -10.17 3.33 -1.88
C PHE A 237 -9.36 4.55 -2.28
N VAL A 238 -8.22 4.42 -2.95
CA VAL A 238 -7.40 5.54 -3.39
C VAL A 238 -7.01 5.24 -4.81
N VAL A 239 -7.53 6.01 -5.77
CA VAL A 239 -7.24 5.88 -7.20
C VAL A 239 -6.92 7.27 -7.77
N PRO A 240 -6.07 7.41 -8.80
CA PRO A 240 -5.61 8.71 -9.27
C PRO A 240 -6.73 9.46 -10.00
N SER A 241 -7.53 10.21 -9.24
CA SER A 241 -8.77 10.81 -9.73
C SER A 241 -8.52 11.87 -10.79
N HIS A 242 -7.46 12.65 -10.65
CA HIS A 242 -7.03 13.66 -11.63
C HIS A 242 -6.73 13.07 -13.01
N TYR A 243 -6.28 11.82 -13.05
CA TYR A 243 -6.01 11.08 -14.29
C TYR A 243 -7.26 10.36 -14.79
N LEU A 244 -7.90 9.54 -13.95
CA LEU A 244 -9.00 8.65 -14.36
C LEU A 244 -10.29 9.40 -14.73
N LYS A 245 -10.52 10.61 -14.21
CA LYS A 245 -11.66 11.44 -14.62
C LYS A 245 -11.68 11.71 -16.13
N ASN A 246 -10.53 11.74 -16.80
CA ASN A 246 -10.45 11.92 -18.25
C ASN A 246 -11.04 10.76 -19.06
N TYR A 247 -11.42 9.65 -18.41
CA TYR A 247 -11.97 8.46 -19.04
C TYR A 247 -13.35 8.07 -18.49
N HIS A 248 -14.00 8.95 -17.72
CA HIS A 248 -15.26 8.65 -17.03
C HIS A 248 -16.42 9.54 -17.52
N PRO A 249 -17.62 8.99 -17.78
CA PRO A 249 -18.73 9.69 -18.46
C PRO A 249 -19.34 10.86 -17.67
N LYS A 250 -19.10 10.93 -16.36
CA LYS A 250 -19.47 12.09 -15.52
C LYS A 250 -18.66 13.36 -15.85
N TYR A 251 -17.47 13.21 -16.43
CA TYR A 251 -16.51 14.31 -16.65
C TYR A 251 -16.15 14.51 -18.12
N VAL A 252 -16.33 13.49 -18.95
CA VAL A 252 -16.10 13.52 -20.39
C VAL A 252 -17.34 13.01 -21.11
N SER A 253 -17.71 13.62 -22.24
CA SER A 253 -18.91 13.21 -22.97
C SER A 253 -18.81 11.75 -23.40
N LEU A 254 -19.93 11.03 -23.30
CA LEU A 254 -20.00 9.62 -23.69
C LEU A 254 -19.61 9.42 -25.17
N GLU A 255 -20.00 10.33 -26.07
CA GLU A 255 -19.61 10.30 -27.48
C GLU A 255 -18.07 10.28 -27.65
N LYS A 256 -17.37 11.16 -26.93
CA LYS A 256 -15.91 11.22 -26.97
C LYS A 256 -15.29 9.95 -26.41
N LEU A 257 -15.81 9.43 -25.29
CA LEU A 257 -15.32 8.19 -24.69
C LEU A 257 -15.56 6.98 -25.59
N THR A 258 -16.73 6.88 -26.22
CA THR A 258 -17.03 5.82 -27.20
C THR A 258 -16.12 5.91 -28.40
N LYS A 259 -15.82 7.13 -28.89
CA LYS A 259 -14.84 7.31 -29.96
C LYS A 259 -13.45 6.85 -29.54
N MET A 260 -12.95 7.30 -28.39
CA MET A 260 -11.64 6.88 -27.86
C MET A 260 -11.56 5.37 -27.68
N ALA A 261 -12.63 4.75 -27.14
CA ALA A 261 -12.70 3.31 -26.97
C ALA A 261 -12.56 2.58 -28.31
N LYS A 262 -13.34 2.98 -29.32
CA LYS A 262 -13.32 2.38 -30.66
C LYS A 262 -11.99 2.58 -31.38
N ASP A 263 -11.38 3.76 -31.26
CA ASP A 263 -10.07 4.06 -31.86
C ASP A 263 -8.96 3.13 -31.29
N GLU A 264 -9.17 2.57 -30.10
CA GLU A 264 -8.27 1.62 -29.43
C GLU A 264 -8.75 0.17 -29.46
N GLY A 265 -9.79 -0.14 -30.24
CA GLY A 265 -10.31 -1.50 -30.40
C GLY A 265 -11.21 -1.99 -29.26
N TYR A 266 -11.65 -1.10 -28.38
CA TYR A 266 -12.65 -1.39 -27.35
C TYR A 266 -14.07 -1.12 -27.86
N GLU A 267 -15.01 -1.95 -27.44
CA GLU A 267 -16.42 -1.82 -27.77
C GLU A 267 -17.12 -0.78 -26.87
N TYR A 268 -16.74 -0.73 -25.60
CA TYR A 268 -17.37 0.11 -24.58
C TYR A 268 -16.39 1.02 -23.84
N TRP A 269 -16.89 2.16 -23.37
CA TRP A 269 -16.08 3.14 -22.63
C TRP A 269 -15.49 2.54 -21.33
N TRP A 270 -16.19 1.63 -20.66
CA TRP A 270 -15.73 1.03 -19.42
C TRP A 270 -14.54 0.07 -19.65
N GLN A 271 -14.40 -0.50 -20.86
CA GLN A 271 -13.22 -1.28 -21.23
C GLN A 271 -11.98 -0.38 -21.35
N LEU A 272 -12.15 0.78 -21.99
CA LEU A 272 -11.12 1.82 -22.04
C LEU A 272 -10.76 2.30 -20.62
N PHE A 273 -11.76 2.60 -19.77
CA PHE A 273 -11.52 2.97 -18.37
C PHE A 273 -10.76 1.89 -17.60
N GLY A 274 -11.10 0.62 -17.83
CA GLY A 274 -10.36 -0.56 -17.36
C GLY A 274 -8.88 -0.50 -17.76
N ALA A 275 -8.61 -0.39 -19.05
CA ALA A 275 -7.27 -0.34 -19.63
C ALA A 275 -6.42 0.84 -19.13
N ARG A 276 -7.07 1.96 -18.76
CA ARG A 276 -6.39 3.16 -18.29
C ARG A 276 -5.94 3.09 -16.85
N GLY A 277 -6.59 2.32 -15.98
CA GLY A 277 -6.10 2.20 -14.59
C GLY A 277 -6.91 1.33 -13.63
N SER A 278 -8.12 0.92 -14.00
CA SER A 278 -9.01 0.17 -13.09
C SER A 278 -9.05 -1.34 -13.32
N ASN A 279 -8.28 -1.86 -14.28
CA ASN A 279 -7.99 -3.29 -14.38
C ASN A 279 -6.64 -3.63 -13.73
N THR A 280 -6.42 -4.89 -13.37
CA THR A 280 -5.24 -5.33 -12.61
C THR A 280 -3.92 -5.19 -13.39
N ASN A 281 -3.97 -5.23 -14.73
CA ASN A 281 -2.77 -5.11 -15.58
C ASN A 281 -2.44 -3.65 -15.94
N ALA A 282 -3.35 -2.70 -15.73
CA ALA A 282 -3.22 -1.35 -16.26
C ALA A 282 -1.91 -0.68 -15.81
N TRP A 283 -1.49 -0.90 -14.56
CA TRP A 283 -0.26 -0.31 -14.02
C TRP A 283 1.03 -0.86 -14.66
N ILE A 284 0.99 -2.03 -15.31
CA ILE A 284 2.11 -2.61 -16.05
C ILE A 284 1.93 -2.57 -17.57
N THR A 285 0.84 -1.99 -18.07
CA THR A 285 0.59 -1.80 -19.50
C THR A 285 0.39 -0.34 -19.92
N ASN A 286 0.12 0.56 -18.97
CA ASN A 286 -0.12 1.97 -19.23
C ASN A 286 0.95 2.85 -18.54
N PRO A 287 1.92 3.41 -19.27
CA PRO A 287 3.01 4.20 -18.68
C PRO A 287 2.54 5.55 -18.12
N GLU A 288 1.38 6.02 -18.57
CA GLU A 288 0.78 7.29 -18.13
C GLU A 288 0.01 7.17 -16.82
N LEU A 289 -0.23 5.95 -16.31
CA LEU A 289 -0.98 5.77 -15.07
C LEU A 289 -0.15 6.25 -13.87
N PRO A 290 -0.61 7.25 -13.10
CA PRO A 290 0.07 7.63 -11.88
C PRO A 290 -0.09 6.55 -10.82
N VAL A 291 1.01 6.17 -10.15
CA VAL A 291 1.04 5.11 -9.14
C VAL A 291 1.66 5.59 -7.82
N LEU A 292 1.38 4.86 -6.73
CA LEU A 292 2.02 5.04 -5.41
C LEU A 292 3.12 4.00 -5.13
N TYR A 293 3.46 3.21 -6.13
CA TYR A 293 4.40 2.10 -6.05
C TYR A 293 5.86 2.58 -6.04
N PRO A 294 6.83 1.78 -5.57
CA PRO A 294 8.25 2.13 -5.58
C PRO A 294 8.82 2.25 -6.99
N TRP A 295 8.21 1.54 -7.94
CA TRP A 295 8.52 1.66 -9.36
C TRP A 295 7.23 1.90 -10.17
N LYS A 296 7.33 2.65 -11.26
CA LYS A 296 6.29 2.89 -12.26
C LYS A 296 6.68 2.25 -13.59
N LEU A 297 5.71 2.03 -14.47
CA LEU A 297 5.99 1.48 -15.79
C LEU A 297 6.84 2.44 -16.62
N LYS A 298 8.00 1.95 -17.06
CA LYS A 298 8.84 2.64 -18.06
C LYS A 298 8.55 2.13 -19.46
N LYS A 299 8.45 0.81 -19.61
CA LYS A 299 8.28 0.16 -20.91
C LYS A 299 7.63 -1.20 -20.79
N TYR A 300 6.71 -1.50 -21.70
CA TYR A 300 6.16 -2.83 -21.91
C TYR A 300 6.33 -3.21 -23.39
N SER A 301 6.84 -4.40 -23.67
CA SER A 301 7.01 -4.95 -25.02
C SER A 301 6.80 -6.47 -25.03
N ASP A 302 6.85 -7.09 -26.21
CA ASP A 302 6.73 -8.54 -26.35
C ASP A 302 7.82 -9.32 -25.63
N THR A 303 8.98 -8.72 -25.39
CA THR A 303 10.17 -9.38 -24.81
C THR A 303 10.43 -8.99 -23.36
N GLN A 304 10.02 -7.78 -22.94
CA GLN A 304 10.40 -7.22 -21.66
C GLN A 304 9.29 -6.35 -21.05
N LEU A 305 9.24 -6.38 -19.73
CA LEU A 305 8.60 -5.35 -18.91
C LEU A 305 9.70 -4.65 -18.11
N ILE A 306 9.75 -3.33 -18.18
CA ILE A 306 10.71 -2.49 -17.45
C ILE A 306 9.93 -1.52 -16.59
N ILE A 307 10.17 -1.57 -15.28
CA ILE A 307 9.66 -0.61 -14.31
C ILE A 307 10.83 0.17 -13.73
N GLU A 308 10.67 1.49 -13.59
CA GLU A 308 11.69 2.41 -13.10
C GLU A 308 11.23 3.08 -11.82
N ARG A 309 12.18 3.56 -11.01
CA ARG A 309 11.86 4.13 -9.70
C ARG A 309 10.84 5.28 -9.79
N ASN A 310 9.96 5.32 -8.82
CA ASN A 310 9.01 6.41 -8.64
C ASN A 310 9.68 7.55 -7.85
N PRO A 311 9.88 8.75 -8.43
CA PRO A 311 10.52 9.86 -7.73
C PRO A 311 9.68 10.40 -6.56
N TYR A 312 8.39 10.10 -6.49
CA TYR A 312 7.50 10.53 -5.40
C TYR A 312 7.20 9.39 -4.41
N TYR A 313 7.96 8.30 -4.43
CA TYR A 313 7.76 7.21 -3.48
C TYR A 313 7.99 7.68 -2.05
N PHE A 314 7.10 7.24 -1.15
CA PHE A 314 6.86 7.88 0.14
C PHE A 314 7.58 7.20 1.32
N LYS A 315 8.44 6.21 1.04
CA LYS A 315 9.18 5.46 2.05
C LYS A 315 10.66 5.81 2.01
N ILE A 316 11.27 5.76 3.18
CA ILE A 316 12.69 6.02 3.42
C ILE A 316 13.29 4.89 4.26
N ASP A 317 14.61 4.83 4.32
CA ASP A 317 15.32 4.03 5.31
C ASP A 317 15.68 4.84 6.58
N PRO A 318 16.32 4.23 7.60
CA PRO A 318 16.78 4.91 8.81
C PRO A 318 17.78 6.06 8.62
N GLU A 319 18.50 6.10 7.50
CA GLU A 319 19.47 7.16 7.17
C GLU A 319 18.82 8.26 6.31
N GLY A 320 17.50 8.19 6.10
CA GLY A 320 16.74 9.16 5.32
C GLY A 320 16.84 8.97 3.82
N ASN A 321 17.40 7.86 3.33
CA ASN A 321 17.46 7.56 1.91
C ASN A 321 16.05 7.25 1.40
N GLN A 322 15.52 8.08 0.49
CA GLN A 322 14.28 7.78 -0.22
C GLN A 322 14.41 6.48 -1.00
N LEU A 323 13.51 5.54 -0.75
CA LEU A 323 13.46 4.25 -1.42
C LEU A 323 12.79 4.36 -2.80
N PRO A 324 12.95 3.36 -3.68
CA PRO A 324 13.81 2.17 -3.56
C PRO A 324 15.29 2.48 -3.83
N TYR A 325 16.17 1.62 -3.30
CA TYR A 325 17.60 1.63 -3.64
C TYR A 325 17.84 1.31 -5.12
N ILE A 326 17.15 0.30 -5.64
CA ILE A 326 17.27 -0.17 -7.03
C ILE A 326 16.54 0.77 -7.99
N ASP A 327 17.20 1.14 -9.09
CA ASP A 327 16.70 2.13 -10.04
C ASP A 327 15.65 1.53 -10.97
N GLU A 328 15.90 0.32 -11.46
CA GLU A 328 15.04 -0.36 -12.43
C GLU A 328 14.89 -1.85 -12.13
N ILE A 329 13.76 -2.41 -12.52
CA ILE A 329 13.53 -3.85 -12.57
C ILE A 329 13.18 -4.24 -14.00
N VAL A 330 13.91 -5.20 -14.55
CA VAL A 330 13.68 -5.73 -15.90
C VAL A 330 13.18 -7.16 -15.78
N PHE A 331 11.97 -7.40 -16.27
CA PHE A 331 11.37 -8.71 -16.40
C PHE A 331 11.53 -9.23 -17.82
N TYR A 332 12.41 -10.20 -18.02
CA TYR A 332 12.61 -10.87 -19.31
C TYR A 332 11.53 -11.93 -19.52
N ARG A 333 10.75 -11.80 -20.60
CA ARG A 333 9.72 -12.77 -20.93
C ARG A 333 10.36 -14.08 -21.37
N ILE A 334 9.92 -15.17 -20.76
CA ILE A 334 10.35 -16.53 -21.08
C ILE A 334 9.15 -17.41 -21.42
N GLN A 335 9.39 -18.49 -22.16
CA GLN A 335 8.32 -19.36 -22.67
C GLN A 335 7.98 -20.50 -21.71
N ASP A 336 8.94 -20.98 -20.93
CA ASP A 336 8.75 -22.11 -20.03
C ASP A 336 9.63 -22.05 -18.77
N LYS A 337 9.32 -22.92 -17.80
CA LYS A 337 10.00 -22.99 -16.51
C LYS A 337 11.44 -23.52 -16.60
N GLN A 338 11.77 -24.31 -17.62
CA GLN A 338 13.14 -24.81 -17.80
C GLN A 338 14.06 -23.68 -18.23
N MET A 339 13.61 -22.78 -19.12
CA MET A 339 14.32 -21.54 -19.43
C MET A 339 14.52 -20.67 -18.19
N ALA A 340 13.51 -20.56 -17.31
CA ALA A 340 13.64 -19.84 -16.05
C ALA A 340 14.78 -20.43 -15.19
N LEU A 341 14.80 -21.75 -15.04
CA LEU A 341 15.80 -22.48 -14.27
C LEU A 341 17.20 -22.34 -14.85
N MET A 342 17.37 -22.48 -16.16
CA MET A 342 18.67 -22.30 -16.81
C MET A 342 19.24 -20.89 -16.58
N LYS A 343 18.39 -19.85 -16.69
CA LYS A 343 18.79 -18.47 -16.42
C LYS A 343 19.20 -18.27 -14.97
N ALA A 344 18.45 -18.83 -14.02
CA ALA A 344 18.81 -18.78 -12.60
C ALA A 344 20.15 -19.50 -12.33
N MET A 345 20.36 -20.71 -12.88
CA MET A 345 21.61 -21.46 -12.76
C MET A 345 22.82 -20.70 -13.32
N ALA A 346 22.61 -19.89 -14.36
CA ALA A 346 23.64 -19.07 -14.99
C ALA A 346 23.88 -17.72 -14.29
N GLY A 347 23.14 -17.37 -13.23
CA GLY A 347 23.28 -16.07 -12.56
C GLY A 347 22.66 -14.90 -13.33
N GLU A 348 21.74 -15.17 -14.26
CA GLU A 348 21.05 -14.15 -15.06
C GLU A 348 19.77 -13.60 -14.40
N VAL A 349 19.47 -14.06 -13.17
CA VAL A 349 18.36 -13.59 -12.34
C VAL A 349 18.93 -13.14 -11.00
N ASP A 350 18.82 -11.85 -10.67
CA ASP A 350 19.53 -11.30 -9.50
C ASP A 350 18.86 -11.71 -8.18
N MET A 351 17.53 -11.75 -8.14
CA MET A 351 16.74 -12.23 -6.99
C MET A 351 15.33 -12.63 -7.46
N GLN A 352 14.91 -13.86 -7.18
CA GLN A 352 13.54 -14.28 -7.47
C GLN A 352 13.16 -15.58 -6.76
N THR A 353 12.05 -15.57 -6.03
CA THR A 353 11.43 -16.81 -5.52
C THR A 353 10.37 -17.36 -6.46
N ARG A 354 9.63 -16.47 -7.14
CA ARG A 354 8.50 -16.89 -7.98
C ARG A 354 8.98 -17.76 -9.15
N HIS A 355 8.31 -18.89 -9.34
CA HIS A 355 8.66 -19.96 -10.30
C HIS A 355 9.86 -20.83 -9.91
N PHE A 356 10.46 -20.60 -8.75
CA PHE A 356 11.51 -21.43 -8.18
C PHE A 356 11.03 -22.02 -6.85
N GLY A 357 10.47 -23.23 -6.90
CA GLY A 357 10.06 -24.00 -5.72
C GLY A 357 11.14 -24.94 -5.17
N THR A 358 10.79 -25.67 -4.10
CA THR A 358 11.64 -26.65 -3.42
C THR A 358 12.22 -27.72 -4.35
N GLU A 359 11.50 -28.08 -5.40
CA GLU A 359 11.93 -29.03 -6.43
C GLU A 359 13.21 -28.60 -7.17
N HIS A 360 13.52 -27.30 -7.19
CA HIS A 360 14.72 -26.75 -7.82
C HIS A 360 15.88 -26.58 -6.83
N PHE A 361 15.68 -26.87 -5.53
CA PHE A 361 16.64 -26.54 -4.49
C PHE A 361 18.02 -27.16 -4.73
N THR A 362 18.07 -28.48 -4.97
CA THR A 362 19.34 -29.21 -5.16
C THR A 362 20.12 -28.67 -6.36
N ILE A 363 19.47 -28.51 -7.51
CA ILE A 363 20.15 -28.08 -8.74
C ILE A 363 20.64 -26.61 -8.65
N LEU A 364 19.86 -25.73 -8.02
CA LEU A 364 20.29 -24.35 -7.75
C LEU A 364 21.44 -24.32 -6.74
N LEU A 365 21.39 -25.17 -5.71
CA LEU A 365 22.46 -25.26 -4.72
C LEU A 365 23.78 -25.72 -5.35
N GLU A 366 23.74 -26.72 -6.25
CA GLU A 366 24.90 -27.23 -6.99
C GLU A 366 25.51 -26.21 -7.96
N ASN A 367 24.69 -25.31 -8.52
CA ASN A 367 25.15 -24.34 -9.53
C ASN A 367 25.46 -22.96 -8.96
N ARG A 368 25.26 -22.72 -7.66
CA ARG A 368 25.40 -21.41 -7.02
C ARG A 368 26.78 -20.77 -7.21
N GLU A 369 27.85 -21.55 -7.14
CA GLU A 369 29.23 -21.06 -7.30
C GLU A 369 29.50 -20.66 -8.75
N LYS A 370 29.05 -21.49 -9.70
CA LYS A 370 29.17 -21.22 -11.14
C LYS A 370 28.36 -19.99 -11.57
N GLY A 371 27.15 -19.83 -11.01
CA GLY A 371 26.26 -18.71 -11.31
C GLY A 371 26.49 -17.47 -10.44
N GLY A 372 27.38 -17.52 -9.45
CA GLY A 372 27.68 -16.37 -8.59
C GLY A 372 26.51 -15.90 -7.72
N TYR A 373 25.68 -16.81 -7.18
CA TYR A 373 24.54 -16.47 -6.33
C TYR A 373 24.51 -17.27 -5.02
N ARG A 374 23.59 -16.89 -4.11
CA ARG A 374 23.25 -17.66 -2.91
C ARG A 374 21.82 -18.17 -3.01
N VAL A 375 21.55 -19.35 -2.44
CA VAL A 375 20.20 -19.91 -2.33
C VAL A 375 19.65 -19.58 -0.94
N LEU A 376 18.58 -18.81 -0.89
CA LEU A 376 17.88 -18.47 0.36
C LEU A 376 16.89 -19.59 0.71
N ARG A 377 16.78 -19.93 2.00
CA ARG A 377 15.85 -20.94 2.53
C ARG A 377 14.61 -20.31 3.13
#